data_AF-A0A1Z4EWJ6-F1
#
_entry.id   AF-A0A1Z4EWJ6-F1
#
_cell.length_a   1.000
_cell.length_b   1.000
_cell.length_c   1.000
_cell.angle_alpha   90.00
_cell.angle_beta   90.00
_cell.angle_gamma   90.00
#
_symmetry.space_group_name_H-M   'P 1'
#
loop_
_entity.id
_entity.type
_entity.pdbx_description
1 polymer ?
#
loop_
_entity_poly.entity_id
_entity_poly.type
_entity_poly.pdbx_seq_one_letter_code
_entity_poly.pdbx_strand_id
1 'polypeptide(L)'
;MSMHTTVGQRTGTAMTTNVLADNHYFHGGVPGLSPGDQIRSAADLGYLHYADAYTFTPGMQFPQPPKYNVHRLYVSKHYGSARGYAARFTHPNFRAEPGDVYEVQVTGPVENDPDFRAVGVYAASAEPAVVVRVVERGVSLTRREQNQACWPYRYYENWEPVHAEDGTVRASAQMRDNGVTDSYLALLPKWMDVSEYGPYGTLRDPTVPELPGVEGTPASAEQVLEILSHVPIDRGPHVLAAVDDTRRAPLRCTFCGTEFGEAGLMSLQEQLEACLHQTGKELVDICQFNCDQTLEPFVDVLRRRNPRRWEWLWVTGN
;
A
#
# COMPACT_ATOMS: atom_id res chain seq x y z
N MET A 1 -62.45 -21.92 52.55
CA MET A 1 -62.65 -20.55 52.04
C MET A 1 -61.72 -20.33 50.86
N SER A 2 -62.31 -20.12 49.68
CA SER A 2 -61.80 -19.38 48.49
C SER A 2 -60.42 -19.72 47.90
N MET A 3 -60.16 -19.61 46.59
CA MET A 3 -60.90 -19.54 45.33
C MET A 3 -59.78 -19.57 44.27
N HIS A 4 -60.02 -20.18 43.11
CA HIS A 4 -59.22 -20.02 41.89
C HIS A 4 -59.06 -18.54 41.51
N THR A 5 -57.90 -18.13 40.98
CA THR A 5 -57.87 -17.25 39.78
C THR A 5 -56.55 -17.30 39.02
N THR A 6 -56.71 -17.43 37.70
CA THR A 6 -55.76 -17.39 36.59
C THR A 6 -55.18 -15.98 36.36
N VAL A 7 -53.89 -15.88 36.02
CA VAL A 7 -53.28 -14.76 35.28
C VAL A 7 -52.24 -15.43 34.35
N GLY A 8 -52.37 -15.46 33.03
CA GLY A 8 -52.67 -14.38 32.10
C GLY A 8 -51.41 -14.12 31.28
N GLN A 9 -51.14 -14.98 30.28
CA GLN A 9 -50.09 -14.78 29.28
C GLN A 9 -50.32 -13.42 28.60
N ARG A 10 -49.38 -12.48 28.79
CA ARG A 10 -49.24 -11.33 27.92
C ARG A 10 -48.16 -11.64 26.90
N THR A 11 -48.62 -11.96 25.70
CA THR A 11 -47.88 -11.84 24.45
C THR A 11 -47.45 -10.39 24.29
N GLY A 12 -46.23 -10.08 24.73
CA GLY A 12 -45.56 -8.84 24.38
C GLY A 12 -45.12 -8.95 22.93
N THR A 13 -45.97 -8.46 22.02
CA THR A 13 -45.59 -8.16 20.64
C THR A 13 -44.39 -7.22 20.71
N ALA A 14 -43.20 -7.71 20.41
CA ALA A 14 -42.03 -6.88 20.22
C ALA A 14 -42.37 -5.93 19.07
N MET A 15 -42.60 -4.65 19.39
CA MET A 15 -42.54 -3.61 18.39
C MET A 15 -41.10 -3.62 17.86
N THR A 16 -40.90 -4.28 16.73
CA THR A 16 -39.80 -3.97 15.83
C THR A 16 -39.97 -2.51 15.44
N THR A 17 -39.29 -1.63 16.17
CA THR A 17 -38.97 -0.30 15.67
C THR A 17 -38.17 -0.50 14.40
N ASN A 18 -38.86 -0.53 13.26
CA ASN A 18 -38.31 -0.20 11.96
C ASN A 18 -37.88 1.26 12.05
N VAL A 19 -36.72 1.49 12.65
CA VAL A 19 -35.88 2.60 12.25
C VAL A 19 -35.60 2.29 10.79
N LEU A 20 -36.24 3.02 9.88
CA LEU A 20 -35.75 3.15 8.51
C LEU A 20 -34.34 3.72 8.67
N ALA A 21 -33.37 2.82 8.83
CA ALA A 21 -31.97 3.18 8.89
C ALA A 21 -31.70 3.98 7.62
N ASP A 22 -30.91 5.04 7.76
CA ASP A 22 -30.43 5.84 6.65
C ASP A 22 -29.63 4.92 5.71
N ASN A 23 -30.35 4.32 4.75
CA ASN A 23 -29.91 3.34 3.78
C ASN A 23 -29.24 4.01 2.57
N HIS A 24 -28.79 5.26 2.75
CA HIS A 24 -27.95 5.97 1.81
C HIS A 24 -26.50 5.54 1.99
N TYR A 25 -25.91 5.11 0.88
CA TYR A 25 -24.53 4.68 0.78
C TYR A 25 -23.91 5.22 -0.50
N PHE A 26 -22.60 5.01 -0.63
CA PHE A 26 -21.87 5.13 -1.87
C PHE A 26 -21.60 3.76 -2.47
N HIS A 27 -21.65 3.70 -3.79
CA HIS A 27 -21.22 2.55 -4.58
C HIS A 27 -20.25 3.04 -5.67
N GLY A 28 -19.09 2.41 -5.78
CA GLY A 28 -18.13 2.67 -6.85
C GLY A 28 -17.95 1.44 -7.72
N GLY A 29 -18.05 1.60 -9.03
CA GLY A 29 -17.94 0.47 -9.95
C GLY A 29 -18.39 0.83 -11.36
N VAL A 30 -19.35 0.07 -11.89
CA VAL A 30 -19.79 0.15 -13.29
C VAL A 30 -20.09 1.59 -13.74
N PRO A 31 -19.51 2.05 -14.87
CA PRO A 31 -19.76 3.40 -15.36
C PRO A 31 -21.11 3.53 -16.07
N GLY A 32 -21.59 4.76 -16.22
CA GLY A 32 -22.69 5.12 -17.12
C GLY A 32 -24.11 5.03 -16.55
N LEU A 33 -24.30 4.65 -15.28
CA LEU A 33 -25.64 4.62 -14.67
C LEU A 33 -26.18 6.02 -14.38
N SER A 34 -27.49 6.17 -14.40
CA SER A 34 -28.23 7.41 -14.15
C SER A 34 -29.11 7.29 -12.89
N PRO A 35 -29.55 8.42 -12.31
CA PRO A 35 -30.54 8.38 -11.22
C PRO A 35 -31.76 7.55 -11.60
N GLY A 36 -32.19 6.66 -10.69
CA GLY A 36 -33.27 5.70 -10.91
C GLY A 36 -32.81 4.32 -11.39
N ASP A 37 -31.60 4.19 -11.93
CA ASP A 37 -31.06 2.89 -12.34
C ASP A 37 -30.77 1.99 -11.12
N GLN A 38 -30.78 0.68 -11.35
CA GLN A 38 -30.48 -0.31 -10.32
C GLN A 38 -29.03 -0.81 -10.42
N ILE A 39 -28.37 -0.86 -9.28
CA ILE A 39 -27.12 -1.60 -9.07
C ILE A 39 -27.47 -2.94 -8.45
N ARG A 40 -26.94 -4.03 -9.02
CA ARG A 40 -27.22 -5.42 -8.61
C ARG A 40 -25.93 -6.13 -8.22
N SER A 41 -26.08 -7.31 -7.62
CA SER A 41 -24.93 -8.15 -7.28
C SER A 41 -24.18 -8.61 -8.53
N ALA A 42 -22.90 -8.98 -8.38
CA ALA A 42 -22.09 -9.48 -9.50
C ALA A 42 -22.73 -10.73 -10.14
N ALA A 43 -23.31 -11.62 -9.34
CA ALA A 43 -24.01 -12.81 -9.82
C ALA A 43 -25.23 -12.48 -10.69
N ASP A 44 -26.03 -11.47 -10.30
CA ASP A 44 -27.21 -11.05 -11.09
C ASP A 44 -26.83 -10.45 -12.45
N LEU A 45 -25.61 -9.93 -12.57
CA LEU A 45 -25.04 -9.40 -13.81
C LEU A 45 -24.30 -10.48 -14.61
N GLY A 46 -24.19 -11.72 -14.10
CA GLY A 46 -23.43 -12.81 -14.71
C GLY A 46 -21.91 -12.70 -14.54
N TYR A 47 -21.43 -11.85 -13.64
CA TYR A 47 -20.01 -11.57 -13.41
C TYR A 47 -19.40 -12.46 -12.31
N LEU A 48 -19.58 -13.78 -12.46
CA LEU A 48 -19.06 -14.76 -11.49
C LEU A 48 -17.52 -14.75 -11.39
N HIS A 49 -16.83 -14.35 -12.47
CA HIS A 49 -15.37 -14.22 -12.53
C HIS A 49 -14.80 -13.19 -11.55
N TYR A 50 -15.62 -12.28 -10.99
CA TYR A 50 -15.15 -11.39 -9.93
C TYR A 50 -14.75 -12.13 -8.67
N ALA A 51 -15.24 -13.36 -8.44
CA ALA A 51 -14.73 -14.20 -7.36
C ALA A 51 -13.24 -14.53 -7.56
N ASP A 52 -12.79 -14.70 -8.82
CA ASP A 52 -11.42 -15.09 -9.14
C ASP A 52 -10.40 -13.98 -8.80
N ALA A 53 -10.82 -12.72 -8.88
CA ALA A 53 -9.99 -11.59 -8.49
C ALA A 53 -9.61 -11.60 -6.99
N TYR A 54 -10.35 -12.35 -6.17
CA TYR A 54 -10.08 -12.51 -4.75
C TYR A 54 -9.48 -13.87 -4.38
N THR A 55 -9.39 -14.82 -5.31
CA THR A 55 -8.75 -16.13 -5.07
C THR A 55 -7.24 -16.12 -5.31
N PHE A 56 -6.73 -15.12 -6.04
CA PHE A 56 -5.32 -15.07 -6.42
C PHE A 56 -4.73 -13.66 -6.24
N THR A 57 -3.83 -13.51 -5.26
CA THR A 57 -2.83 -12.43 -5.24
C THR A 57 -1.46 -13.10 -5.16
N PRO A 58 -0.64 -13.05 -6.23
CA PRO A 58 0.69 -13.64 -6.23
C PRO A 58 1.49 -13.22 -4.98
N GLY A 59 2.10 -14.18 -4.30
CA GLY A 59 2.91 -13.93 -3.10
C GLY A 59 2.14 -13.71 -1.79
N MET A 60 0.81 -13.54 -1.82
CA MET A 60 -0.01 -13.57 -0.61
C MET A 60 -0.60 -14.95 -0.38
N GLN A 61 -0.16 -15.60 0.70
CA GLN A 61 -0.88 -16.75 1.24
C GLN A 61 -2.13 -16.23 1.95
N PHE A 62 -3.31 -16.44 1.36
CA PHE A 62 -4.57 -16.24 2.08
C PHE A 62 -4.85 -17.52 2.88
N PRO A 63 -4.79 -17.50 4.23
CA PRO A 63 -5.08 -18.68 5.05
C PRO A 63 -6.57 -19.07 5.02
N GLN A 64 -7.44 -18.24 4.44
CA GLN A 64 -8.87 -18.46 4.30
C GLN A 64 -9.34 -18.08 2.90
N PRO A 65 -10.36 -18.75 2.33
CA PRO A 65 -10.94 -18.33 1.06
C PRO A 65 -11.45 -16.88 1.17
N PRO A 66 -11.45 -16.13 0.05
CA PRO A 66 -11.98 -14.78 0.07
C PRO A 66 -13.45 -14.77 0.52
N LYS A 67 -13.77 -13.86 1.44
CA LYS A 67 -15.13 -13.70 1.99
C LYS A 67 -16.06 -12.94 1.04
N TYR A 68 -15.55 -12.49 -0.12
CA TYR A 68 -16.36 -11.86 -1.15
C TYR A 68 -17.42 -12.83 -1.69
N ASN A 69 -18.69 -12.44 -1.60
CA ASN A 69 -19.85 -13.20 -2.03
C ASN A 69 -20.47 -12.53 -3.25
N VAL A 70 -20.33 -13.15 -4.42
CA VAL A 70 -20.85 -12.63 -5.70
C VAL A 70 -22.37 -12.40 -5.70
N HIS A 71 -23.12 -13.02 -4.79
CA HIS A 71 -24.57 -12.85 -4.65
C HIS A 71 -24.96 -11.67 -3.76
N ARG A 72 -23.99 -10.88 -3.29
CA ARG A 72 -24.23 -9.69 -2.48
C ARG A 72 -23.80 -8.44 -3.24
N LEU A 73 -24.59 -7.38 -3.08
CA LEU A 73 -24.22 -6.02 -3.43
C LEU A 73 -23.46 -5.41 -2.26
N TYR A 74 -22.28 -4.86 -2.53
CA TYR A 74 -21.44 -4.20 -1.53
C TYR A 74 -21.50 -2.69 -1.68
N VAL A 75 -21.70 -1.98 -0.57
CA VAL A 75 -21.81 -0.52 -0.51
C VAL A 75 -21.07 0.02 0.70
N SER A 76 -20.73 1.32 0.70
CA SER A 76 -20.02 1.94 1.82
C SER A 76 -20.55 3.33 2.14
N LYS A 77 -20.62 3.70 3.42
CA LYS A 77 -20.86 5.10 3.84
C LYS A 77 -19.64 5.99 3.64
N HIS A 78 -18.48 5.41 3.32
CA HIS A 78 -17.26 6.15 3.05
C HIS A 78 -17.08 6.41 1.55
N TYR A 79 -17.21 7.68 1.14
CA TYR A 79 -17.05 8.08 -0.26
C TYR A 79 -15.67 7.71 -0.82
N GLY A 80 -14.59 7.91 -0.06
CA GLY A 80 -13.24 7.59 -0.52
C GLY A 80 -13.06 6.09 -0.82
N SER A 81 -13.72 5.22 -0.05
CA SER A 81 -13.73 3.78 -0.32
C SER A 81 -14.45 3.47 -1.62
N ALA A 82 -15.65 4.02 -1.83
CA ALA A 82 -16.36 3.86 -3.10
C ALA A 82 -15.52 4.38 -4.28
N ARG A 83 -14.85 5.52 -4.12
CA ARG A 83 -13.94 6.09 -5.11
C ARG A 83 -12.78 5.15 -5.45
N GLY A 84 -12.15 4.54 -4.44
CA GLY A 84 -11.10 3.54 -4.63
C GLY A 84 -11.58 2.28 -5.37
N TYR A 85 -12.80 1.82 -5.12
CA TYR A 85 -13.40 0.69 -5.85
C TYR A 85 -13.83 1.06 -7.28
N ALA A 86 -14.30 2.27 -7.53
CA ALA A 86 -14.60 2.76 -8.89
C ALA A 86 -13.33 2.72 -9.78
N ALA A 87 -12.18 3.11 -9.23
CA ALA A 87 -10.90 3.04 -9.94
C ALA A 87 -10.40 1.61 -10.24
N ARG A 88 -11.02 0.58 -9.65
CA ARG A 88 -10.69 -0.84 -9.85
C ARG A 88 -11.65 -1.53 -10.83
N PHE A 89 -12.60 -0.79 -11.38
CA PHE A 89 -13.58 -1.39 -12.28
C PHE A 89 -12.89 -2.09 -13.45
N THR A 90 -13.31 -3.33 -13.68
CA THR A 90 -12.78 -4.18 -14.73
C THR A 90 -13.96 -4.74 -15.50
N HIS A 91 -14.00 -4.47 -16.81
CA HIS A 91 -15.05 -4.95 -17.69
C HIS A 91 -14.99 -6.50 -17.80
N PRO A 92 -16.10 -7.21 -18.08
CA PRO A 92 -16.12 -8.68 -18.20
C PRO A 92 -15.16 -9.31 -19.22
N ASN A 93 -14.53 -8.50 -20.09
CA ASN A 93 -13.45 -8.92 -20.99
C ASN A 93 -12.05 -8.73 -20.36
N PHE A 94 -11.98 -8.55 -19.04
CA PHE A 94 -10.77 -8.31 -18.25
C PHE A 94 -10.02 -7.02 -18.57
N ARG A 95 -10.67 -6.05 -19.23
CA ARG A 95 -10.10 -4.73 -19.47
C ARG A 95 -10.40 -3.79 -18.32
N ALA A 96 -9.37 -3.22 -17.71
CA ALA A 96 -9.54 -2.13 -16.75
C ALA A 96 -10.05 -0.87 -17.46
N GLU A 97 -11.04 -0.22 -16.87
CA GLU A 97 -11.54 1.08 -17.32
C GLU A 97 -11.98 1.94 -16.13
N PRO A 98 -11.94 3.27 -16.25
CA PRO A 98 -12.40 4.15 -15.17
C PRO A 98 -13.88 3.91 -14.86
N GLY A 99 -14.17 3.57 -13.60
CA GLY A 99 -15.53 3.43 -13.09
C GLY A 99 -16.12 4.75 -12.61
N ASP A 100 -17.36 4.70 -12.12
CA ASP A 100 -18.08 5.85 -11.58
C ASP A 100 -18.43 5.64 -10.10
N VAL A 101 -18.69 6.74 -9.39
CA VAL A 101 -19.17 6.74 -8.01
C VAL A 101 -20.59 7.27 -7.96
N TYR A 102 -21.45 6.55 -7.25
CA TYR A 102 -22.87 6.85 -7.07
C TYR A 102 -23.20 6.98 -5.60
N GLU A 103 -24.12 7.88 -5.28
CA GLU A 103 -24.90 7.76 -4.05
C GLU A 103 -26.12 6.90 -4.35
N VAL A 104 -26.37 5.91 -3.52
CA VAL A 104 -27.37 4.87 -3.74
C VAL A 104 -28.22 4.66 -2.50
N GLN A 105 -29.46 4.26 -2.72
CA GLN A 105 -30.36 3.80 -1.68
C GLN A 105 -30.56 2.29 -1.81
N VAL A 106 -30.15 1.52 -0.80
CA VAL A 106 -30.37 0.07 -0.79
C VAL A 106 -31.83 -0.23 -0.54
N THR A 107 -32.46 -1.05 -1.38
CA THR A 107 -33.91 -1.30 -1.34
C THR A 107 -34.32 -2.34 -0.29
N GLY A 108 -33.36 -3.06 0.29
CA GLY A 108 -33.60 -4.11 1.26
C GLY A 108 -32.76 -4.00 2.53
N PRO A 109 -32.78 -5.06 3.37
CA PRO A 109 -31.95 -5.15 4.55
C PRO A 109 -30.46 -5.12 4.21
N VAL A 110 -29.69 -4.45 5.06
CA VAL A 110 -28.24 -4.35 4.98
C VAL A 110 -27.60 -5.06 6.16
N GLU A 111 -26.51 -5.77 5.90
CA GLU A 111 -25.68 -6.45 6.90
C GLU A 111 -24.28 -5.83 6.88
N ASN A 112 -23.56 -5.86 7.99
CA ASN A 112 -22.17 -5.41 7.99
C ASN A 112 -21.31 -6.33 7.11
N ASP A 113 -20.39 -5.73 6.36
CA ASP A 113 -19.44 -6.49 5.56
C ASP A 113 -18.44 -7.26 6.47
N PRO A 114 -18.37 -8.60 6.40
CA PRO A 114 -17.47 -9.40 7.24
C PRO A 114 -15.98 -9.22 6.94
N ASP A 115 -15.63 -8.49 5.88
CA ASP A 115 -14.24 -8.12 5.54
C ASP A 115 -13.73 -6.89 6.28
N PHE A 116 -14.62 -6.14 6.95
CA PHE A 116 -14.25 -4.89 7.61
C PHE A 116 -14.71 -4.84 9.06
N ARG A 117 -13.82 -4.38 9.97
CA ARG A 117 -14.16 -4.12 11.38
C ARG A 117 -14.96 -2.83 11.58
N ALA A 118 -15.14 -2.03 10.52
CA ALA A 118 -15.82 -0.75 10.57
C ALA A 118 -17.35 -0.91 10.47
N VAL A 119 -17.96 -1.23 11.62
CA VAL A 119 -19.42 -1.41 11.77
C VAL A 119 -20.16 -0.19 11.21
N GLY A 120 -21.12 -0.44 10.33
CA GLY A 120 -21.96 0.59 9.71
C GLY A 120 -21.28 1.40 8.59
N VAL A 121 -19.98 1.18 8.33
CA VAL A 121 -19.27 1.83 7.22
C VAL A 121 -19.40 1.00 5.95
N TYR A 122 -19.07 -0.29 6.01
CA TYR A 122 -19.22 -1.20 4.88
C TYR A 122 -20.41 -2.11 5.11
N ALA A 123 -21.23 -2.26 4.09
CA ALA A 123 -22.43 -3.06 4.16
C ALA A 123 -22.60 -3.93 2.90
N ALA A 124 -23.26 -5.06 3.09
CA ALA A 124 -23.66 -5.98 2.06
C ALA A 124 -25.19 -6.15 2.07
N SER A 125 -25.78 -6.31 0.89
CA SER A 125 -27.21 -6.54 0.70
C SER A 125 -27.44 -7.66 -0.30
N ALA A 126 -28.48 -8.48 -0.08
CA ALA A 126 -28.96 -9.42 -1.11
C ALA A 126 -29.88 -8.72 -2.13
N GLU A 127 -30.42 -7.55 -1.77
CA GLU A 127 -31.29 -6.74 -2.61
C GLU A 127 -30.50 -5.67 -3.38
N PRO A 128 -31.00 -5.23 -4.56
CA PRO A 128 -30.41 -4.13 -5.32
C PRO A 128 -30.33 -2.80 -4.56
N ALA A 129 -29.59 -1.85 -5.13
CA ALA A 129 -29.67 -0.45 -4.75
C ALA A 129 -30.10 0.41 -5.94
N VAL A 130 -30.83 1.49 -5.66
CA VAL A 130 -31.22 2.47 -6.67
C VAL A 130 -30.25 3.63 -6.63
N VAL A 131 -29.74 4.04 -7.80
CA VAL A 131 -28.91 5.22 -7.92
C VAL A 131 -29.75 6.45 -7.60
N VAL A 132 -29.36 7.19 -6.56
CA VAL A 132 -29.99 8.45 -6.16
C VAL A 132 -29.36 9.59 -6.95
N ARG A 133 -28.02 9.60 -7.03
CA ARG A 133 -27.28 10.55 -7.86
C ARG A 133 -25.91 10.01 -8.24
N VAL A 134 -25.38 10.58 -9.32
CA VAL A 134 -23.99 10.41 -9.72
C VAL A 134 -23.14 11.38 -8.90
N VAL A 135 -22.06 10.88 -8.30
CA VAL A 135 -21.14 11.67 -7.47
C VAL A 135 -19.91 12.07 -8.28
N GLU A 136 -19.32 11.11 -9.00
CA GLU A 136 -18.10 11.31 -9.79
C GLU A 136 -18.12 10.37 -10.99
N ARG A 137 -17.64 10.85 -12.14
CA ARG A 137 -17.54 10.08 -13.38
C ARG A 137 -16.08 9.83 -13.74
N GLY A 138 -15.78 8.68 -14.33
CA GLY A 138 -14.49 8.38 -14.93
C GLY A 138 -13.33 8.41 -13.93
N VAL A 139 -13.51 7.78 -12.78
CA VAL A 139 -12.53 7.75 -11.69
C VAL A 139 -11.31 6.93 -12.11
N SER A 140 -10.17 7.60 -12.23
CA SER A 140 -8.86 7.01 -12.51
C SER A 140 -7.90 7.36 -11.39
N LEU A 141 -7.45 6.34 -10.66
CA LEU A 141 -6.53 6.48 -9.53
C LEU A 141 -5.42 5.44 -9.61
N THR A 142 -4.20 5.87 -9.32
CA THR A 142 -3.08 4.97 -9.03
C THR A 142 -3.38 4.11 -7.79
N ARG A 143 -2.67 3.00 -7.63
CA ARG A 143 -2.82 2.13 -6.43
C ARG A 143 -2.58 2.87 -5.12
N ARG A 144 -1.62 3.80 -5.11
CA ARG A 144 -1.34 4.65 -3.95
C ARG A 144 -2.48 5.62 -3.65
N GLU A 145 -3.05 6.27 -4.65
CA GLU A 145 -4.22 7.15 -4.46
C GLU A 145 -5.46 6.36 -4.02
N GLN A 146 -5.63 5.12 -4.49
CA GLN A 146 -6.68 4.22 -3.99
C GLN A 146 -6.47 3.89 -2.51
N ASN A 147 -5.23 3.61 -2.08
CA ASN A 147 -4.91 3.36 -0.67
C ASN A 147 -5.21 4.59 0.20
N GLN A 148 -4.82 5.77 -0.26
CA GLN A 148 -5.13 7.03 0.40
C GLN A 148 -6.64 7.26 0.52
N ALA A 149 -7.39 7.06 -0.58
CA ALA A 149 -8.83 7.28 -0.59
C ALA A 149 -9.60 6.27 0.30
N CYS A 150 -9.12 5.03 0.43
CA CYS A 150 -9.75 3.99 1.24
C CYS A 150 -9.33 4.01 2.72
N TRP A 151 -8.35 4.82 3.12
CA TRP A 151 -7.91 4.91 4.51
C TRP A 151 -9.06 5.39 5.42
N PRO A 152 -9.20 4.86 6.66
CA PRO A 152 -8.33 3.91 7.38
C PRO A 152 -8.75 2.44 7.23
N TYR A 153 -9.51 2.07 6.20
CA TYR A 153 -10.25 0.81 6.17
C TYR A 153 -9.52 -0.37 5.51
N ARG A 154 -8.20 -0.26 5.29
CA ARG A 154 -7.35 -1.40 4.92
C ARG A 154 -6.62 -1.91 6.15
N TYR A 155 -6.77 -3.20 6.43
CA TYR A 155 -6.28 -3.83 7.65
C TYR A 155 -5.41 -5.05 7.37
N TYR A 156 -4.50 -5.34 8.29
CA TYR A 156 -3.92 -6.68 8.44
C TYR A 156 -4.92 -7.64 9.09
N GLU A 157 -4.57 -8.93 9.15
CA GLU A 157 -5.42 -9.97 9.77
C GLU A 157 -5.76 -9.67 11.24
N ASN A 158 -4.87 -8.99 11.95
CA ASN A 158 -5.07 -8.56 13.35
C ASN A 158 -5.94 -7.28 13.48
N TRP A 159 -6.53 -6.78 12.39
CA TRP A 159 -7.32 -5.55 12.31
C TRP A 159 -6.56 -4.25 12.56
N GLU A 160 -5.24 -4.26 12.53
CA GLU A 160 -4.46 -3.03 12.53
C GLU A 160 -4.44 -2.40 11.14
N PRO A 161 -4.58 -1.06 11.01
CA PRO A 161 -4.48 -0.40 9.72
C PRO A 161 -3.13 -0.64 9.05
N VAL A 162 -3.15 -0.89 7.74
CA VAL A 162 -1.93 -1.09 6.93
C VAL A 162 -1.10 0.20 6.84
N HIS A 163 -1.76 1.36 6.81
CA HIS A 163 -1.10 2.66 6.71
C HIS A 163 -1.37 3.53 7.95
N ALA A 164 -0.35 4.27 8.37
CA ALA A 164 -0.50 5.40 9.28
C ALA A 164 -1.24 6.56 8.60
N GLU A 165 -1.65 7.56 9.37
CA GLU A 165 -2.38 8.73 8.87
C GLU A 165 -1.59 9.53 7.82
N ASP A 166 -0.26 9.57 7.94
CA ASP A 166 0.62 10.23 6.97
C ASP A 166 0.88 9.39 5.70
N GLY A 167 0.29 8.20 5.61
CA GLY A 167 0.44 7.26 4.52
C GLY A 167 1.65 6.33 4.65
N THR A 168 2.42 6.38 5.73
CA THR A 168 3.52 5.42 5.96
C THR A 168 2.95 4.02 6.15
N VAL A 169 3.53 3.01 5.50
CA VAL A 169 3.18 1.61 5.75
C VAL A 169 3.59 1.24 7.18
N ARG A 170 2.70 0.55 7.90
CA ARG A 170 2.98 -0.01 9.21
C ARG A 170 3.46 -1.44 9.05
N ALA A 171 4.43 -1.88 9.83
CA ALA A 171 4.87 -3.27 9.73
C ALA A 171 3.81 -4.21 10.34
N SER A 172 3.45 -5.27 9.62
CA SER A 172 2.74 -6.40 10.23
C SER A 172 3.65 -7.18 11.18
N ALA A 173 3.08 -8.05 12.03
CA ALA A 173 3.86 -8.96 12.87
C ALA A 173 4.85 -9.80 12.04
N GLN A 174 4.40 -10.36 10.91
CA GLN A 174 5.25 -11.11 10.00
C GLN A 174 6.40 -10.26 9.43
N MET A 175 6.15 -9.00 9.08
CA MET A 175 7.21 -8.10 8.60
C MET A 175 8.25 -7.85 9.68
N ARG A 176 7.82 -7.65 10.94
CA ARG A 176 8.72 -7.50 12.09
C ARG A 176 9.59 -8.74 12.32
N ASP A 177 9.00 -9.93 12.24
CA ASP A 177 9.72 -11.19 12.40
C ASP A 177 10.78 -11.40 11.31
N ASN A 178 10.60 -10.78 10.14
CA ASN A 178 11.58 -10.74 9.05
C ASN A 178 12.53 -9.53 9.12
N GLY A 179 12.55 -8.79 10.24
CA GLY A 179 13.51 -7.71 10.49
C GLY A 179 13.11 -6.32 9.98
N VAL A 180 11.88 -6.13 9.47
CA VAL A 180 11.44 -4.81 8.97
C VAL A 180 11.35 -3.78 10.10
N THR A 181 12.12 -2.70 9.97
CA THR A 181 12.20 -1.61 10.96
C THR A 181 11.29 -0.44 10.59
N ASP A 182 10.91 0.36 11.59
CA ASP A 182 10.18 1.61 11.35
C ASP A 182 11.03 2.66 10.64
N SER A 183 12.36 2.63 10.83
CA SER A 183 13.26 3.53 10.12
C SER A 183 13.23 3.27 8.62
N TYR A 184 13.29 1.99 8.20
CA TYR A 184 13.17 1.63 6.79
C TYR A 184 11.80 2.02 6.22
N LEU A 185 10.70 1.69 6.91
CA LEU A 185 9.35 2.03 6.45
C LEU A 185 9.12 3.53 6.31
N ALA A 186 9.75 4.35 7.16
CA ALA A 186 9.67 5.81 7.06
C ALA A 186 10.36 6.37 5.81
N LEU A 187 11.32 5.63 5.22
CA LEU A 187 11.99 6.01 3.97
C LEU A 187 11.16 5.68 2.74
N LEU A 188 10.20 4.76 2.85
CA LEU A 188 9.37 4.34 1.73
C LEU A 188 8.41 5.45 1.28
N PRO A 189 8.06 5.50 -0.02
CA PRO A 189 7.00 6.35 -0.50
C PRO A 189 5.68 6.13 0.25
N LYS A 190 4.91 7.21 0.43
CA LYS A 190 3.62 7.14 1.11
C LYS A 190 2.58 6.38 0.28
N TRP A 191 1.67 5.72 0.98
CA TRP A 191 0.54 4.96 0.43
C TRP A 191 0.92 3.77 -0.45
N MET A 192 2.17 3.28 -0.36
CA MET A 192 2.64 2.13 -1.13
C MET A 192 1.68 0.94 -1.06
N ASP A 193 1.42 0.33 -2.21
CA ASP A 193 0.64 -0.89 -2.35
C ASP A 193 1.52 -2.13 -2.24
N VAL A 194 0.91 -3.27 -1.89
CA VAL A 194 1.62 -4.55 -1.76
C VAL A 194 2.32 -4.97 -3.05
N SER A 195 1.78 -4.59 -4.22
CA SER A 195 2.37 -4.96 -5.51
C SER A 195 3.67 -4.21 -5.83
N GLU A 196 4.03 -3.20 -5.04
CA GLU A 196 5.28 -2.45 -5.20
C GLU A 196 6.46 -3.09 -4.47
N TYR A 197 6.20 -4.17 -3.71
CA TYR A 197 7.22 -4.96 -3.04
C TYR A 197 7.55 -6.22 -3.84
N GLY A 198 8.82 -6.58 -3.86
CA GLY A 198 9.31 -7.87 -4.31
C GLY A 198 9.48 -8.86 -3.14
N PRO A 199 10.11 -10.01 -3.40
CA PRO A 199 10.44 -11.04 -2.41
C PRO A 199 11.20 -10.44 -1.24
N TYR A 200 10.89 -10.95 -0.06
CA TYR A 200 11.56 -10.59 1.20
C TYR A 200 11.57 -9.09 1.52
N GLY A 201 10.60 -8.33 0.99
CA GLY A 201 10.49 -6.89 1.26
C GLY A 201 11.38 -5.99 0.40
N THR A 202 12.04 -6.54 -0.62
CA THR A 202 12.72 -5.74 -1.66
C THR A 202 11.74 -4.78 -2.32
N LEU A 203 12.24 -3.67 -2.86
CA LEU A 203 11.45 -2.88 -3.82
C LEU A 203 11.38 -3.63 -5.14
N ARG A 204 10.20 -3.67 -5.75
CA ARG A 204 10.01 -4.34 -7.04
C ARG A 204 10.48 -3.47 -8.19
N ASP A 205 11.01 -4.10 -9.24
CA ASP A 205 11.27 -3.44 -10.51
C ASP A 205 9.95 -2.95 -11.15
N PRO A 206 9.77 -1.62 -11.33
CA PRO A 206 8.53 -1.06 -11.87
C PRO A 206 8.36 -1.30 -13.38
N THR A 207 9.39 -1.76 -14.08
CA THR A 207 9.39 -2.03 -15.53
C THR A 207 8.96 -3.46 -15.86
N VAL A 208 8.99 -4.36 -14.88
CA VAL A 208 8.58 -5.76 -15.05
C VAL A 208 7.07 -5.87 -14.86
N PRO A 209 6.31 -6.43 -15.81
CA PRO A 209 4.86 -6.59 -15.67
C PRO A 209 4.48 -7.60 -14.58
N GLU A 210 3.30 -7.44 -13.98
CA GLU A 210 2.73 -8.38 -13.00
C GLU A 210 2.19 -9.63 -13.73
N LEU A 211 3.09 -10.56 -14.10
CA LEU A 211 2.74 -11.79 -14.81
C LEU A 211 3.23 -13.05 -14.06
N PRO A 212 2.46 -14.16 -14.07
CA PRO A 212 2.85 -15.47 -13.55
C PRO A 212 4.27 -15.90 -13.92
N GLY A 213 5.11 -16.12 -12.90
CA GLY A 213 6.47 -16.64 -13.01
C GLY A 213 7.58 -15.58 -13.09
N VAL A 214 7.23 -14.31 -13.18
CA VAL A 214 8.17 -13.17 -13.11
C VAL A 214 7.76 -12.14 -12.06
N GLU A 215 6.75 -12.47 -11.23
CA GLU A 215 6.33 -11.58 -10.17
C GLU A 215 7.43 -11.43 -9.12
N GLY A 216 7.70 -10.18 -8.77
CA GLY A 216 8.66 -9.89 -7.72
C GLY A 216 10.12 -9.85 -8.17
N THR A 217 10.42 -9.57 -9.45
CA THR A 217 11.80 -9.18 -9.79
C THR A 217 12.22 -7.97 -8.94
N PRO A 218 13.28 -8.07 -8.13
CA PRO A 218 13.76 -6.95 -7.33
C PRO A 218 14.28 -5.82 -8.22
N ALA A 219 14.08 -4.59 -7.78
CA ALA A 219 14.63 -3.41 -8.43
C ALA A 219 16.16 -3.40 -8.34
N SER A 220 16.81 -2.98 -9.42
CA SER A 220 18.23 -2.61 -9.42
C SER A 220 18.49 -1.39 -8.53
N ALA A 221 19.75 -1.17 -8.13
CA ALA A 221 20.12 0.00 -7.32
C ALA A 221 19.71 1.35 -7.96
N GLU A 222 19.76 1.44 -9.29
CA GLU A 222 19.34 2.64 -10.01
C GLU A 222 17.84 2.90 -9.88
N GLN A 223 17.04 1.85 -10.01
CA GLN A 223 15.59 1.91 -9.83
C GLN A 223 15.20 2.16 -8.37
N VAL A 224 15.88 1.53 -7.41
CA VAL A 224 15.66 1.80 -5.97
C VAL A 224 15.89 3.28 -5.66
N LEU A 225 17.02 3.85 -6.11
CA LEU A 225 17.32 5.27 -5.89
C LEU A 225 16.34 6.21 -6.62
N GLU A 226 15.69 5.75 -7.68
CA GLU A 226 14.64 6.51 -8.37
C GLU A 226 13.31 6.47 -7.60
N ILE A 227 12.90 5.26 -7.16
CA ILE A 227 11.73 5.06 -6.30
C ILE A 227 11.84 5.88 -5.01
N LEU A 228 13.06 5.99 -4.46
CA LEU A 228 13.38 6.71 -3.23
C LEU A 228 13.94 8.11 -3.50
N SER A 229 13.63 8.72 -4.63
CA SER A 229 14.14 10.05 -5.02
C SER A 229 13.73 11.19 -4.06
N HIS A 230 12.73 10.97 -3.21
CA HIS A 230 12.33 11.87 -2.11
C HIS A 230 13.27 11.79 -0.90
N VAL A 231 14.06 10.72 -0.76
CA VAL A 231 15.09 10.58 0.27
C VAL A 231 16.36 11.30 -0.20
N PRO A 232 16.99 12.16 0.62
CA PRO A 232 18.11 13.01 0.19
C PRO A 232 19.47 12.27 0.14
N ILE A 233 19.52 11.09 -0.47
CA ILE A 233 20.73 10.26 -0.58
C ILE A 233 21.75 10.95 -1.48
N ASP A 234 22.99 11.11 -0.99
CA ASP A 234 24.09 11.81 -1.70
C ASP A 234 23.75 13.26 -2.09
N ARG A 235 22.78 13.89 -1.40
CA ARG A 235 22.41 15.31 -1.59
C ARG A 235 22.84 16.19 -0.42
N GLY A 236 23.43 15.60 0.62
CA GLY A 236 23.88 16.30 1.82
C GLY A 236 25.14 17.16 1.61
N PRO A 237 25.48 17.99 2.60
CA PRO A 237 26.64 18.87 2.54
C PRO A 237 27.97 18.12 2.71
N HIS A 238 27.94 16.90 3.24
CA HIS A 238 29.12 16.07 3.42
C HIS A 238 29.66 15.63 2.06
N VAL A 239 30.89 16.04 1.75
CA VAL A 239 31.67 15.65 0.57
C VAL A 239 33.07 15.31 1.04
N LEU A 240 33.58 14.15 0.65
CA LEU A 240 34.93 13.73 0.99
C LEU A 240 35.94 14.21 -0.07
N ALA A 241 37.10 14.65 0.40
CA ALA A 241 38.23 15.02 -0.43
C ALA A 241 39.52 14.45 0.17
N ALA A 242 40.50 14.16 -0.69
CA ALA A 242 41.84 13.80 -0.25
C ALA A 242 42.50 15.00 0.47
N VAL A 243 43.19 14.75 1.59
CA VAL A 243 43.88 15.81 2.36
C VAL A 243 45.10 16.35 1.62
N ASP A 244 45.70 15.55 0.73
CA ASP A 244 46.77 15.95 -0.18
C ASP A 244 46.62 15.27 -1.55
N ASP A 245 47.42 15.68 -2.53
CA ASP A 245 47.37 15.16 -3.90
C ASP A 245 48.12 13.83 -4.07
N THR A 246 48.50 13.18 -2.95
CA THR A 246 49.16 11.88 -3.00
C THR A 246 48.12 10.77 -3.18
N ARG A 247 48.50 9.71 -3.91
CA ARG A 247 47.64 8.53 -4.16
C ARG A 247 47.25 7.75 -2.88
N ARG A 248 47.69 8.22 -1.71
CA ARG A 248 47.48 7.62 -0.38
C ARG A 248 47.26 8.72 0.64
N ALA A 249 46.50 9.75 0.30
CA ALA A 249 46.08 10.73 1.29
C ALA A 249 44.97 10.12 2.17
N PRO A 250 44.91 10.44 3.47
CA PRO A 250 43.66 10.29 4.22
C PRO A 250 42.55 11.11 3.55
N LEU A 251 41.30 10.65 3.65
CA LEU A 251 40.15 11.43 3.22
C LEU A 251 39.67 12.31 4.35
N ARG A 252 39.14 13.47 4.00
CA ARG A 252 38.51 14.39 4.95
C ARG A 252 37.19 14.89 4.40
N CYS A 253 36.18 14.91 5.25
CA CYS A 253 34.93 15.58 4.94
C CYS A 253 35.15 17.10 4.93
N THR A 254 34.84 17.73 3.80
CA THR A 254 34.98 19.18 3.62
C THR A 254 33.98 19.99 4.44
N PHE A 255 32.91 19.35 4.95
CA PHE A 255 31.88 20.01 5.75
C PHE A 255 32.14 19.92 7.26
N CYS A 256 32.34 18.72 7.81
CA CYS A 256 32.52 18.53 9.26
C CYS A 256 33.95 18.22 9.69
N GLY A 257 34.88 18.03 8.74
CA GLY A 257 36.29 17.78 9.03
C GLY A 257 36.63 16.36 9.50
N THR A 258 35.67 15.44 9.55
CA THR A 258 35.89 14.01 9.87
C THR A 258 36.88 13.40 8.88
N GLU A 259 37.83 12.62 9.38
CA GLU A 259 38.89 11.99 8.59
C GLU A 259 38.70 10.48 8.50
N PHE A 260 39.11 9.89 7.36
CA PHE A 260 39.02 8.46 7.07
C PHE A 260 40.34 7.94 6.50
N GLY A 261 40.79 6.77 6.96
CA GLY A 261 42.07 6.16 6.58
C GLY A 261 43.25 6.75 7.37
N GLU A 262 44.04 5.90 8.00
CA GLU A 262 45.28 6.28 8.68
C GLU A 262 46.48 6.10 7.73
N ALA A 263 47.34 7.10 7.62
CA ALA A 263 48.56 7.07 6.79
C ALA A 263 48.32 6.62 5.32
N GLY A 264 47.13 6.89 4.78
CA GLY A 264 46.82 6.62 3.38
C GLY A 264 46.42 5.20 3.03
N LEU A 265 46.28 4.34 4.03
CA LEU A 265 45.69 3.02 3.88
C LEU A 265 44.28 3.08 4.45
N MET A 266 43.30 2.72 3.61
CA MET A 266 41.90 2.68 4.01
C MET A 266 41.43 1.25 3.90
N SER A 267 41.05 0.69 5.04
CA SER A 267 40.39 -0.60 5.09
C SER A 267 39.05 -0.56 4.34
N LEU A 268 38.55 -1.73 3.94
CA LEU A 268 37.22 -1.84 3.36
C LEU A 268 36.14 -1.26 4.30
N GLN A 269 36.30 -1.47 5.61
CA GLN A 269 35.40 -0.93 6.63
C GLN A 269 35.40 0.61 6.62
N GLU A 270 36.56 1.25 6.60
CA GLU A 270 36.66 2.72 6.53
C GLU A 270 36.14 3.28 5.20
N GLN A 271 36.30 2.55 4.09
CA GLN A 271 35.69 2.93 2.80
C GLN A 271 34.15 2.90 2.89
N LEU A 272 33.57 1.91 3.56
CA LEU A 272 32.13 1.83 3.79
C LEU A 272 31.66 2.97 4.70
N GLU A 273 32.38 3.26 5.78
CA GLU A 273 32.07 4.39 6.68
C GLU A 273 32.15 5.73 5.96
N ALA A 274 33.15 5.93 5.10
CA ALA A 274 33.29 7.08 4.23
C ALA A 274 32.11 7.21 3.26
N CYS A 275 31.73 6.12 2.58
CA CYS A 275 30.55 6.07 1.70
C CYS A 275 29.28 6.48 2.46
N LEU A 276 29.03 5.90 3.63
CA LEU A 276 27.84 6.19 4.45
C LEU A 276 27.83 7.61 4.98
N HIS A 277 29.00 8.14 5.37
CA HIS A 277 29.14 9.52 5.82
C HIS A 277 28.76 10.52 4.71
N GLN A 278 29.14 10.24 3.47
CA GLN A 278 28.82 11.10 2.32
C GLN A 278 27.36 10.93 1.85
N THR A 279 26.84 9.71 1.87
CA THR A 279 25.52 9.38 1.31
C THR A 279 24.37 9.60 2.26
N GLY A 280 24.61 9.51 3.57
CA GLY A 280 23.59 9.51 4.61
C GLY A 280 23.38 8.11 5.20
N LYS A 281 22.95 8.06 6.45
CA LYS A 281 22.70 6.81 7.19
C LYS A 281 21.52 6.02 6.62
N GLU A 282 20.62 6.71 5.92
CA GLU A 282 19.42 6.14 5.30
C GLU A 282 19.77 5.04 4.28
N LEU A 283 20.94 5.15 3.63
CA LEU A 283 21.39 4.15 2.68
C LEU A 283 21.63 2.78 3.34
N VAL A 284 22.00 2.75 4.63
CA VAL A 284 22.15 1.50 5.40
C VAL A 284 20.81 0.75 5.47
N ASP A 285 19.76 1.46 5.87
CA ASP A 285 18.42 0.89 6.00
C ASP A 285 17.88 0.43 4.64
N ILE A 286 18.17 1.17 3.57
CA ILE A 286 17.76 0.81 2.20
C ILE A 286 18.48 -0.47 1.72
N CYS A 287 19.78 -0.56 1.96
CA CYS A 287 20.58 -1.72 1.56
C CYS A 287 20.11 -3.00 2.25
N GLN A 288 19.70 -2.97 3.52
CA GLN A 288 19.24 -4.17 4.25
C GLN A 288 18.17 -4.99 3.52
N PHE A 289 17.37 -4.35 2.67
CA PHE A 289 16.28 -5.00 1.94
C PHE A 289 16.51 -5.05 0.43
N ASN A 290 17.59 -4.48 -0.12
CA ASN A 290 17.76 -4.31 -1.57
C ASN A 290 19.17 -4.68 -2.02
N CYS A 291 19.30 -5.13 -3.28
CA CYS A 291 20.59 -5.41 -3.93
C CYS A 291 21.51 -6.33 -3.11
N ASP A 292 20.97 -7.47 -2.67
CA ASP A 292 21.69 -8.49 -1.89
C ASP A 292 22.39 -7.97 -0.63
N GLN A 293 21.85 -6.90 -0.04
CA GLN A 293 22.38 -6.28 1.17
C GLN A 293 23.78 -5.68 1.00
N THR A 294 24.10 -5.28 -0.24
CA THR A 294 25.40 -4.72 -0.58
C THR A 294 25.30 -3.23 -0.94
N LEU A 295 26.32 -2.46 -0.53
CA LEU A 295 26.42 -1.04 -0.84
C LEU A 295 27.02 -0.77 -2.23
N GLU A 296 27.82 -1.69 -2.76
CA GLU A 296 28.57 -1.53 -4.01
C GLU A 296 27.69 -1.12 -5.20
N PRO A 297 26.53 -1.77 -5.48
CA PRO A 297 25.67 -1.37 -6.60
C PRO A 297 25.13 0.06 -6.46
N PHE A 298 24.86 0.51 -5.24
CA PHE A 298 24.39 1.87 -4.97
C PHE A 298 25.51 2.90 -5.18
N VAL A 299 26.70 2.65 -4.63
CA VAL A 299 27.87 3.51 -4.80
C VAL A 299 28.21 3.68 -6.27
N ASP A 300 28.12 2.61 -7.06
CA ASP A 300 28.34 2.68 -8.51
C ASP A 300 27.36 3.60 -9.23
N VAL A 301 26.06 3.53 -8.89
CA VAL A 301 25.05 4.43 -9.45
C VAL A 301 25.30 5.88 -9.01
N LEU A 302 25.56 6.11 -7.72
CA LEU A 302 25.78 7.45 -7.16
C LEU A 302 27.02 8.11 -7.77
N ARG A 303 28.11 7.35 -7.96
CA ARG A 303 29.32 7.79 -8.66
C ARG A 303 29.01 8.22 -10.10
N ARG A 304 28.17 7.48 -10.83
CA ARG A 304 27.77 7.86 -12.19
C ARG A 304 26.90 9.13 -12.20
N ARG A 305 26.00 9.29 -11.23
CA ARG A 305 25.10 10.46 -11.12
C ARG A 305 25.86 11.72 -10.71
N ASN A 306 26.85 11.62 -9.84
CA ASN A 306 27.59 12.75 -9.26
C ASN A 306 29.12 12.54 -9.26
N PRO A 307 29.79 12.40 -10.42
CA PRO A 307 31.19 11.96 -10.49
C PRO A 307 32.15 12.80 -9.64
N ARG A 308 31.93 14.12 -9.56
CA ARG A 308 32.75 15.03 -8.74
C ARG A 308 32.71 14.76 -7.24
N ARG A 309 31.56 14.32 -6.71
CA ARG A 309 31.42 13.98 -5.28
C ARG A 309 32.16 12.69 -4.93
N TRP A 310 32.44 11.86 -5.93
CA TRP A 310 33.01 10.52 -5.78
C TRP A 310 34.43 10.42 -6.38
N GLU A 311 35.11 11.55 -6.60
CA GLU A 311 36.47 11.59 -7.16
C GLU A 311 37.47 10.79 -6.31
N TRP A 312 37.26 10.76 -4.99
CA TRP A 312 38.11 10.07 -4.03
C TRP A 312 38.16 8.54 -4.22
N LEU A 313 37.13 7.92 -4.81
CA LEU A 313 37.15 6.48 -5.11
C LEU A 313 38.19 6.10 -6.16
N TRP A 314 38.55 7.03 -7.06
CA TRP A 314 39.60 6.81 -8.07
C TRP A 314 41.01 6.93 -7.49
N VAL A 315 41.16 7.61 -6.34
CA VAL A 315 42.44 7.78 -5.66
C VAL A 315 42.84 6.50 -4.92
N THR A 316 41.85 5.72 -4.47
CA THR A 316 42.05 4.48 -3.69
C THR A 316 42.06 3.19 -4.53
N GLY A 317 41.73 3.25 -5.83
CA GLY A 317 41.61 2.09 -6.73
C GLY A 317 42.81 1.91 -7.67
N ASN A 318 43.88 1.26 -7.19
CA ASN A 318 44.85 0.43 -7.95
C ASN A 318 45.79 -0.31 -6.98
#